data_AF-A0A2K3NQY5-F1
#
_entry.id   AF-A0A2K3NQY5-F1
#
_cell.length_a   1.000
_cell.length_b   1.000
_cell.length_c   1.000
_cell.angle_alpha   90.00
_cell.angle_beta   90.00
_cell.angle_gamma   90.00
#
_symmetry.space_group_name_H-M   'P 1'
#
loop_
_entity.id
_entity.type
_entity.pdbx_description
1 polymer ?
#
loop_
_entity_poly.entity_id
_entity_poly.type
_entity_poly.pdbx_seq_one_letter_code
_entity_poly.pdbx_strand_id
1 'polypeptide(L)' 'MHDRCKHIDIRFHFLRDLMKEETMELAYCKSQDQLADLLTKPLKLESFLKLKAGLGMMGVSGK' A
#
# COMPACT_ATOMS: atom_id res chain seq x y z
N MET A 1 -17.07 -3.75 -21.70
CA MET A 1 -15.65 -4.01 -21.36
C MET A 1 -14.75 -2.86 -21.83
N HIS A 2 -15.06 -1.60 -21.50
CA HIS A 2 -14.24 -0.46 -21.96
C HIS A 2 -13.71 0.39 -20.80
N ASP A 3 -14.49 0.64 -19.75
CA ASP A 3 -14.03 1.50 -18.64
C ASP A 3 -13.00 0.83 -17.70
N ARG A 4 -13.01 -0.50 -17.61
CA ARG A 4 -12.06 -1.25 -16.77
C ARG A 4 -10.63 -1.21 -17.35
N CYS A 5 -10.48 -1.47 -18.64
CA CYS A 5 -9.16 -1.40 -19.27
C CYS A 5 -8.65 0.04 -19.28
N LYS A 6 -9.51 1.02 -19.58
CA LYS A 6 -9.14 2.43 -19.61
C LYS A 6 -8.51 2.91 -18.30
N HIS A 7 -9.02 2.50 -17.13
CA HIS A 7 -8.40 2.93 -15.87
C HIS A 7 -7.05 2.27 -15.60
N ILE A 8 -6.81 1.06 -16.11
CA ILE A 8 -5.51 0.39 -16.00
C ILE A 8 -4.50 1.13 -16.86
N ASP A 9 -4.86 1.43 -18.12
CA ASP A 9 -3.98 2.11 -19.06
C ASP A 9 -3.59 3.50 -18.55
N ILE A 10 -4.55 4.28 -18.06
CA ILE A 10 -4.29 5.62 -17.49
C ILE A 10 -3.35 5.55 -16.29
N ARG A 11 -3.59 4.63 -15.33
CA ARG A 11 -2.73 4.49 -14.14
C ARG A 11 -1.33 4.02 -14.50
N PHE A 12 -1.22 3.12 -15.48
CA PHE A 12 0.07 2.61 -15.94
C PHE A 12 0.92 3.71 -16.56
N HIS A 13 0.36 4.53 -17.46
CA HIS A 13 1.08 5.65 -18.05
C HIS A 13 1.50 6.68 -17.01
N PHE A 14 0.59 7.05 -16.10
CA PHE A 14 0.89 7.98 -15.01
C PHE A 14 2.06 7.50 -14.12
N LEU A 15 2.03 6.24 -13.67
CA LEU A 15 3.11 5.68 -12.86
C LEU A 15 4.45 5.64 -13.61
N ARG A 16 4.42 5.29 -14.91
CA ARG A 16 5.66 5.28 -15.72
C ARG A 16 6.26 6.67 -15.88
N ASP A 17 5.44 7.71 -16.00
CA ASP A 17 5.95 9.07 -16.14
C ASP A 17 6.58 9.56 -14.82
N LEU A 18 5.95 9.28 -13.67
CA LEU A 18 6.55 9.59 -12.35
C LEU A 18 7.88 8.86 -12.11
N MET A 19 8.00 7.61 -12.57
CA MET A 19 9.26 6.87 -12.52
C MET A 19 10.34 7.47 -13.43
N LYS A 20 9.98 7.92 -14.65
CA LYS A 20 10.93 8.59 -15.57
C LYS A 20 11.39 9.94 -15.03
N GLU A 21 10.52 10.65 -14.33
CA GLU A 21 10.84 11.90 -13.64
C GLU A 21 11.62 11.69 -12.34
N GLU A 22 11.92 10.43 -11.98
CA GLU A 22 12.65 10.04 -10.77
C GLU A 22 12.00 10.55 -9.47
N THR A 23 10.70 10.87 -9.52
CA THR A 23 9.91 11.31 -8.36
C THR A 23 9.36 10.14 -7.55
N MET A 24 9.43 8.92 -8.09
CA MET A 24 8.98 7.69 -7.44
C MET A 24 9.78 6.48 -7.92
N GLU A 25 10.02 5.54 -7.00
CA GLU A 25 10.57 4.22 -7.31
C GLU A 25 9.53 3.13 -7.11
N LEU A 26 9.57 2.12 -7.98
CA LEU A 26 8.72 0.94 -7.87
C LEU A 26 9.52 -0.22 -7.26
N ALA A 27 9.14 -0.62 -6.05
CA ALA A 27 9.72 -1.77 -5.37
C ALA A 27 8.65 -2.84 -5.09
N TYR A 28 9.01 -4.11 -5.27
CA TYR A 28 8.14 -5.22 -4.89
C TYR A 28 8.03 -5.31 -3.37
N CYS A 29 6.79 -5.44 -2.88
CA CYS A 29 6.49 -5.70 -1.48
C CYS A 29 5.61 -6.95 -1.39
N LYS A 30 5.95 -7.89 -0.51
CA LYS A 30 5.09 -9.04 -0.22
C LYS A 30 3.83 -8.54 0.48
N SER A 31 2.67 -9.12 0.18
CA SER A 31 1.40 -8.68 0.79
C SER A 31 1.40 -8.70 2.32
N GLN A 32 2.14 -9.63 2.93
CA GLN A 32 2.26 -9.72 4.40
C GLN A 32 3.12 -8.63 5.03
N ASP A 33 3.85 -7.87 4.21
CA ASP A 33 4.77 -6.81 4.62
C ASP A 33 4.30 -5.43 4.13
N GLN A 34 3.17 -5.38 3.39
CA GLN A 34 2.59 -4.15 2.87
C GLN A 34 1.86 -3.40 4.00
N LEU A 35 2.58 -2.54 4.73
CA LEU A 35 2.06 -1.78 5.87
C LEU A 35 0.79 -0.97 5.56
N ALA A 36 0.63 -0.49 4.32
CA ALA A 36 -0.54 0.24 3.87
C ALA A 36 -1.85 -0.58 3.92
N ASP A 37 -1.76 -1.92 3.93
CA ASP A 37 -2.93 -2.79 4.05
C ASP A 37 -3.65 -2.59 5.40
N LEU A 38 -2.91 -2.18 6.44
CA LEU A 38 -3.47 -1.85 7.75
C LEU A 38 -4.57 -0.78 7.68
N LEU A 39 -4.45 0.16 6.73
CA LEU A 39 -5.35 1.31 6.61
C LEU A 39 -6.41 1.14 5.50
N THR A 40 -6.25 0.14 4.64
CA THR A 40 -7.06 0.03 3.40
C THR A 40 -7.87 -1.25 3.30
N LYS A 41 -7.61 -2.25 4.16
CA LYS A 41 -8.25 -3.56 4.10
C LYS A 41 -8.81 -3.99 5.45
N PRO A 42 -9.92 -4.76 5.46
CA PRO A 42 -10.29 -5.55 6.63
C PRO A 42 -9.31 -6.73 6.77
N LEU A 43 -8.54 -6.76 7.84
CA LEU A 43 -7.51 -7.77 8.08
C LEU A 43 -7.93 -8.74 9.20
N LYS A 44 -7.42 -9.98 9.14
CA LYS A 44 -7.44 -10.88 10.29
C LYS A 44 -6.58 -10.31 11.42
N LEU A 45 -6.93 -10.60 12.66
CA LEU A 45 -6.26 -10.06 13.84
C LEU A 45 -4.74 -10.27 13.81
N GLU A 46 -4.27 -11.45 13.42
CA GLU A 46 -2.84 -11.77 13.34
C GLU A 46 -2.11 -10.84 12.34
N SER A 47 -2.65 -10.69 11.13
CA SER A 47 -2.08 -9.80 10.11
C SER A 47 -2.12 -8.34 10.55
N PHE A 48 -3.22 -7.91 11.18
CA PHE A 48 -3.35 -6.58 11.74
C PHE A 48 -2.28 -6.30 12.79
N LEU A 49 -2.07 -7.21 13.75
CA LEU A 49 -1.06 -7.04 14.80
C LEU A 49 0.36 -7.00 14.24
N LYS A 50 0.68 -7.86 13.25
CA LYS A 50 1.97 -7.84 12.56
C LYS A 50 2.23 -6.50 11.88
N LEU A 51 1.29 -6.00 11.07
CA LEU A 51 1.44 -4.73 10.36
C LEU A 51 1.43 -3.53 11.32
N LYS A 52 0.60 -3.56 12.37
CA LYS A 52 0.57 -2.54 13.43
C LYS A 52 1.95 -2.41 14.12
N ALA A 53 2.57 -3.54 14.45
CA ALA A 53 3.91 -3.56 15.02
C ALA A 53 4.95 -3.02 14.02
N GLY A 54 4.86 -3.40 12.74
CA GLY A 54 5.73 -2.88 11.68
C GLY A 54 5.60 -1.36 11.46
N LEU A 55 4.43 -0.78 11.74
CA LEU A 55 4.20 0.67 11.70
C LEU A 55 4.68 1.41 12.97
N GLY A 56 5.17 0.69 13.98
CA GLY A 56 5.62 1.26 15.25
C GLY A 56 4.49 1.80 16.13
N MET A 57 3.24 1.38 15.91
CA MET A 57 2.10 1.87 16.69
C MET A 57 2.10 1.29 18.10
N MET A 58 2.53 2.08 19.07
CA MET A 58 2.49 1.74 20.48
C MET A 58 1.11 2.02 21.08
N GLY A 59 0.68 1.16 22.01
CA GLY A 59 -0.48 1.46 22.84
C GLY A 59 -0.19 2.73 23.64
N VAL A 60 -1.08 3.71 23.55
CA VAL A 60 -0.97 4.90 24.38
C VAL A 60 -1.35 4.47 25.79
N SER A 61 -0.36 4.35 26.67
CA SER A 61 -0.62 4.18 28.10
C SER A 61 -1.14 5.51 28.63
N GLY A 62 -2.45 5.74 28.50
CA GLY A 62 -3.11 6.82 29.20
C GLY A 62 -2.97 6.61 30.71
N LYS A 63 -2.56 7.67 31.42
CA LYS A 63 -2.90 7.80 32.83
C LYS A 63 -4.40 8.05 32.96
#